data_AF-A0A820ARK4-F1
#
_entry.id   AF-A0A820ARK4-F1
#
_cell.length_a   1.000
_cell.length_b   1.000
_cell.length_c   1.000
_cell.angle_alpha   90.00
_cell.angle_beta   90.00
_cell.angle_gamma   90.00
#
_symmetry.space_group_name_H-M   'P 1'
#
loop_
_entity.id
_entity.type
_entity.pdbx_description
1 polymer ?
#
loop_
_entity_poly.entity_id
_entity_poly.type
_entity_poly.pdbx_seq_one_letter_code
_entity_poly.pdbx_strand_id
1 'polypeptide(L)'
;MNLLPKAADEFRSRDYWDQFFDKVGREAFEWYSDFVDLANVLCKYIKPRDDVLIIGCGNSTLSSDLYDTGIEQITNIDLSEKVVKQMKKQNEKKRANMKWLPMDARQMTFDDNQFSVVLDKGTVDALMSNKSEQVVSDIDQILNQVDRVLRMTGRFICITLAQKHILEHISQHFFNSKSWLLRYHHIQTSKSFALPVFAFVFTKITMKTPLIEIQLYNNADNNWLRFNDLTEALNAIKQCQMTCFRKYDFKQKFVAGSETPVIDLYAENNQNNRRYQMIVVNSVTKYRNKPFAAFIVPKSRNLDWLYSTPAGRQQIIASAKYTTVAFIYLQSDEEYRDLEQVKSEMTSAVLDFKPVNLSDSLQIPFLSSSEGIGQVVVRERSASFIIEDCLYGSDNEWKRRLRFDSNPNLIQSEINLVSNKTTNDLIPDYSTLENDYHGVIVAGLKTHFLATENAQPTDNWLLIGLGGGVLTMKLIRSFPKAHLTGIDIDSEMVRIAKTWFGLDDTLTTCIVDDGIKYLQKQVEEKSNDILEIEFYRVIDSHS
;
A
#
# COMPACT_ATOMS: atom_id res chain seq x y z
N MET A 1 27.00 -8.07 -20.18
CA MET A 1 28.00 -7.27 -19.44
C MET A 1 27.31 -6.03 -18.91
N ASN A 2 27.44 -5.70 -17.62
CA ASN A 2 26.92 -4.46 -17.06
C ASN A 2 27.76 -3.29 -17.59
N LEU A 3 27.23 -2.60 -18.60
CA LEU A 3 27.87 -1.47 -19.28
C LEU A 3 27.60 -0.12 -18.59
N LEU A 4 26.76 -0.09 -17.56
CA LEU A 4 26.35 1.15 -16.89
C LEU A 4 27.31 1.54 -15.76
N PRO A 5 27.46 2.85 -15.49
CA PRO A 5 28.33 3.33 -14.42
C PRO A 5 27.89 2.80 -13.05
N LYS A 6 28.87 2.54 -12.18
CA LYS A 6 28.68 2.00 -10.83
C LYS A 6 28.97 3.04 -9.74
N ALA A 7 29.61 4.15 -10.09
CA ALA A 7 29.98 5.23 -9.15
C ALA A 7 29.71 6.62 -9.74
N ALA A 8 29.49 7.60 -8.86
CA ALA A 8 29.18 8.98 -9.24
C ALA A 8 30.25 9.63 -10.12
N ASP A 9 31.53 9.34 -9.83
CA ASP A 9 32.64 9.90 -10.59
C ASP A 9 32.71 9.37 -12.02
N GLU A 10 32.23 8.14 -12.26
CA GLU A 10 32.16 7.57 -13.60
C GLU A 10 31.14 8.31 -14.48
N PHE A 11 29.99 8.71 -13.91
CA PHE A 11 28.99 9.52 -14.64
C PHE A 11 29.52 10.90 -15.08
N ARG A 12 30.55 11.41 -14.38
CA ARG A 12 31.19 12.71 -14.64
C ARG A 12 32.41 12.60 -15.56
N SER A 13 32.85 11.37 -15.85
CA SER A 13 34.07 11.12 -16.60
C SER A 13 33.81 11.10 -18.10
N ARG A 14 34.42 12.03 -18.83
CA ARG A 14 34.46 11.99 -20.30
C ARG A 14 35.01 10.65 -20.80
N ASP A 15 36.10 10.18 -20.20
CA ASP A 15 36.78 8.94 -20.62
C ASP A 15 35.88 7.72 -20.45
N TYR A 16 35.05 7.69 -19.39
CA TYR A 16 34.08 6.63 -19.18
C TYR A 16 33.06 6.59 -20.33
N TRP A 17 32.42 7.72 -20.64
CA TRP A 17 31.42 7.79 -21.70
C TRP A 17 32.02 7.49 -23.07
N ASP A 18 33.24 7.96 -23.34
CA ASP A 18 33.97 7.62 -24.55
C ASP A 18 34.18 6.11 -24.70
N GLN A 19 34.51 5.39 -23.60
CA GLN A 19 34.61 3.92 -23.61
C GLN A 19 33.25 3.22 -23.71
N PHE A 20 32.21 3.79 -23.11
CA PHE A 20 30.84 3.28 -23.21
C PHE A 20 30.37 3.29 -24.67
N PHE A 21 30.54 4.42 -25.37
CA PHE A 21 30.13 4.55 -26.77
C PHE A 21 31.00 3.71 -27.73
N ASP A 22 32.27 3.44 -27.41
CA ASP A 22 33.08 2.46 -28.15
C ASP A 22 32.47 1.05 -28.07
N LYS A 23 31.87 0.68 -26.93
CA LYS A 23 31.27 -0.65 -26.71
C LYS A 23 29.86 -0.77 -27.28
N VAL A 24 29.03 0.27 -27.16
CA VAL A 24 27.66 0.30 -27.70
C VAL A 24 27.69 0.42 -29.23
N GLY A 25 28.67 1.13 -29.78
CA GLY A 25 28.84 1.29 -31.22
C GLY A 25 27.75 2.15 -31.85
N ARG A 26 27.19 1.69 -32.97
CA ARG A 26 26.26 2.49 -33.80
C ARG A 26 24.78 2.35 -33.42
N GLU A 27 24.42 1.32 -32.66
CA GLU A 27 23.04 1.15 -32.23
C GLU A 27 22.67 2.23 -31.21
N ALA A 28 21.47 2.80 -31.35
CA ALA A 28 21.01 3.86 -30.46
C ALA A 28 20.75 3.29 -29.07
N PHE A 29 21.21 4.00 -28.04
CA PHE A 29 20.90 3.67 -26.65
C PHE A 29 19.88 4.66 -26.09
N GLU A 30 18.68 4.16 -25.78
CA GLU A 30 17.57 4.97 -25.29
C GLU A 30 17.35 4.80 -23.79
N TRP A 31 17.70 5.84 -23.02
CA TRP A 31 17.27 5.99 -21.63
C TRP A 31 15.76 6.25 -21.55
N TYR A 32 15.09 5.48 -20.67
CA TYR A 32 13.65 5.53 -20.39
C TYR A 32 12.75 5.14 -21.56
N SER A 33 12.49 6.02 -22.53
CA SER A 33 11.61 5.71 -23.66
C SER A 33 12.10 6.36 -24.94
N ASP A 34 11.57 5.87 -26.06
CA ASP A 34 11.76 6.49 -27.36
C ASP A 34 10.86 7.73 -27.55
N PHE A 35 10.99 8.37 -28.71
CA PHE A 35 10.19 9.54 -29.04
C PHE A 35 8.68 9.26 -29.08
N VAL A 36 8.25 8.06 -29.47
CA VAL A 36 6.82 7.74 -29.66
C VAL A 36 6.07 7.82 -28.33
N ASP A 37 6.64 7.23 -27.28
CA ASP A 37 6.06 7.29 -25.92
C ASP A 37 6.05 8.73 -25.37
N LEU A 38 7.03 9.55 -25.76
CA LEU A 38 7.18 10.94 -25.29
C LEU A 38 6.41 11.96 -26.13
N ALA A 39 5.98 11.62 -27.35
CA ALA A 39 5.43 12.54 -28.34
C ALA A 39 4.21 13.31 -27.81
N ASN A 40 3.34 12.66 -27.05
CA ASN A 40 2.14 13.28 -26.46
C ASN A 40 2.46 14.52 -25.62
N VAL A 41 3.60 14.50 -24.92
CA VAL A 41 4.06 15.64 -24.11
C VAL A 41 4.98 16.54 -24.91
N LEU A 42 5.97 15.99 -25.63
CA LEU A 42 6.94 16.80 -26.36
C LEU A 42 6.28 17.67 -27.43
N CYS A 43 5.37 17.12 -28.26
CA CYS A 43 4.67 17.90 -29.28
C CYS A 43 3.72 18.96 -28.67
N LYS A 44 3.32 18.81 -27.41
CA LYS A 44 2.55 19.82 -26.69
C LYS A 44 3.40 21.05 -26.35
N TYR A 45 4.66 20.85 -25.97
CA TYR A 45 5.54 21.91 -25.44
C TYR A 45 6.68 22.35 -26.36
N ILE A 46 6.92 21.65 -27.46
CA ILE A 46 7.92 22.00 -28.48
C ILE A 46 7.20 22.23 -29.79
N LYS A 47 7.42 23.39 -30.41
CA LYS A 47 6.80 23.81 -31.66
C LYS A 47 7.84 23.95 -32.77
N PRO A 48 7.45 23.88 -34.06
CA PRO A 48 8.39 23.97 -35.18
C PRO A 48 9.29 25.24 -35.19
N ARG A 49 8.84 26.33 -34.57
CA ARG A 49 9.58 27.60 -34.48
C ARG A 49 10.45 27.73 -33.22
N ASP A 50 10.43 26.74 -32.33
CA ASP A 50 11.25 26.76 -31.14
C ASP A 50 12.73 26.50 -31.51
N ASP A 51 13.64 27.28 -30.93
CA ASP A 51 15.07 26.97 -30.85
C ASP A 51 15.30 26.08 -29.63
N VAL A 52 15.74 24.84 -29.89
CA VAL A 52 15.80 23.74 -28.92
C VAL A 52 17.25 23.39 -28.62
N LEU A 53 17.61 23.41 -27.34
CA LEU A 53 18.86 22.87 -26.83
C LEU A 53 18.58 21.51 -26.16
N ILE A 54 19.29 20.46 -26.60
CA ILE A 54 19.26 19.14 -25.97
C ILE A 54 20.58 18.93 -25.23
N ILE A 55 20.51 18.76 -23.91
CA ILE A 55 21.68 18.56 -23.04
C ILE A 55 21.90 17.06 -22.78
N GLY A 56 23.16 16.64 -22.83
CA GLY A 56 23.55 15.22 -22.71
C GLY A 56 22.87 14.34 -23.75
N CYS A 57 22.98 14.72 -25.03
CA CYS A 57 22.23 14.08 -26.10
C CYS A 57 22.57 12.60 -26.31
N GLY A 58 23.77 12.16 -25.90
CA GLY A 58 24.27 10.81 -26.12
C GLY A 58 24.14 10.38 -27.59
N ASN A 59 23.86 9.08 -27.80
CA ASN A 59 23.53 8.51 -29.11
C ASN A 59 22.03 8.23 -29.27
N SER A 60 21.17 8.97 -28.55
CA SER A 60 19.72 8.86 -28.62
C SER A 60 19.18 9.34 -29.97
N THR A 61 18.12 8.70 -30.48
CA THR A 61 17.42 9.14 -31.70
C THR A 61 16.44 10.28 -31.43
N LEU A 62 16.18 10.63 -30.16
CA LEU A 62 15.18 11.62 -29.78
C LEU A 62 15.31 12.95 -30.54
N SER A 63 16.53 13.46 -30.69
CA SER A 63 16.77 14.72 -31.39
C SER A 63 16.52 14.63 -32.89
N SER A 64 16.88 13.51 -33.51
CA SER A 64 16.59 13.24 -34.91
C SER A 64 15.11 12.99 -35.19
N ASP A 65 14.40 12.35 -34.26
CA ASP A 65 12.97 12.08 -34.38
C ASP A 65 12.17 13.39 -34.24
N LEU A 66 12.55 14.25 -33.27
CA LEU A 66 12.02 15.61 -33.15
C LEU A 66 12.23 16.42 -34.43
N TYR A 67 13.43 16.36 -35.01
CA TYR A 67 13.74 17.03 -36.28
C TYR A 67 12.80 16.59 -37.40
N ASP A 68 12.59 15.28 -37.53
CA ASP A 68 11.75 14.70 -38.58
C ASP A 68 10.25 15.05 -38.41
N THR A 69 9.83 15.61 -37.25
CA THR A 69 8.49 16.21 -37.05
C THR A 69 8.36 17.67 -37.52
N GLY A 70 9.46 18.28 -37.98
CA GLY A 70 9.51 19.68 -38.46
C GLY A 70 10.14 20.68 -37.49
N ILE A 71 10.81 20.21 -36.42
CA ILE A 71 11.53 21.06 -35.46
C ILE A 71 12.99 21.13 -35.92
N GLU A 72 13.33 22.10 -36.77
CA GLU A 72 14.62 22.06 -37.46
C GLU A 72 15.77 22.73 -36.69
N GLN A 73 15.45 23.65 -35.78
CA GLN A 73 16.42 24.42 -35.00
C GLN A 73 16.79 23.68 -33.72
N ILE A 74 17.64 22.65 -33.85
CA ILE A 74 18.08 21.81 -32.72
C ILE A 74 19.59 21.90 -32.54
N THR A 75 20.02 22.30 -31.34
CA THR A 75 21.40 22.23 -30.88
C THR A 75 21.55 21.11 -29.86
N ASN A 76 22.49 20.20 -30.10
CA ASN A 76 22.75 19.04 -29.25
C ASN A 76 24.13 19.21 -28.61
N ILE A 77 24.20 19.02 -27.30
CA ILE A 77 25.46 19.02 -26.55
C ILE A 77 25.66 17.73 -25.77
N ASP A 78 26.92 17.29 -25.66
CA ASP A 78 27.33 16.18 -24.81
C ASP A 78 28.78 16.39 -24.35
N LEU A 79 29.15 15.82 -23.20
CA LEU A 79 30.52 15.87 -22.68
C LEU A 79 31.48 15.03 -23.54
N SER A 80 30.99 13.94 -24.15
CA SER A 80 31.76 13.04 -25.00
C SER A 80 31.93 13.61 -26.41
N GLU A 81 33.18 13.91 -26.78
CA GLU A 81 33.49 14.31 -28.15
C GLU A 81 33.25 13.20 -29.17
N LYS A 82 33.40 11.94 -28.75
CA LYS A 82 33.20 10.79 -29.63
C LYS A 82 31.74 10.68 -30.05
N VAL A 83 30.81 10.73 -29.10
CA VAL A 83 29.38 10.60 -29.42
C VAL A 83 28.89 11.78 -30.25
N VAL A 84 29.37 12.99 -29.96
CA VAL A 84 29.05 14.18 -30.77
C VAL A 84 29.53 14.03 -32.21
N LYS A 85 30.77 13.57 -32.44
CA LYS A 85 31.29 13.32 -33.80
C LYS A 85 30.50 12.23 -34.51
N GLN A 86 30.15 11.15 -33.80
CA GLN A 86 29.32 10.07 -34.31
C GLN A 86 27.96 10.58 -34.76
N MET A 87 27.23 11.27 -33.88
CA MET A 87 25.88 11.73 -34.16
C MET A 87 25.84 12.81 -35.23
N LYS A 88 26.83 13.70 -35.28
CA LYS A 88 27.00 14.65 -36.38
C LYS A 88 27.09 13.93 -37.73
N LYS A 89 28.00 12.94 -37.85
CA LYS A 89 28.19 12.18 -39.09
C LYS A 89 26.94 11.40 -39.51
N GLN A 90 26.17 10.88 -38.56
CA GLN A 90 24.93 10.17 -38.84
C GLN A 90 23.81 11.10 -39.37
N ASN A 91 23.81 12.36 -38.95
CA ASN A 91 22.70 13.28 -39.21
C ASN A 91 23.00 14.35 -40.27
N GLU A 92 24.26 14.70 -40.53
CA GLU A 92 24.66 15.84 -41.37
C GLU A 92 24.09 15.84 -42.81
N LYS A 93 23.82 14.65 -43.37
CA LYS A 93 23.26 14.52 -44.74
C LYS A 93 21.75 14.76 -44.82
N LYS A 94 20.99 14.28 -43.81
CA LYS A 94 19.51 14.33 -43.81
C LYS A 94 18.98 15.52 -43.00
N ARG A 95 19.72 15.95 -41.97
CA ARG A 95 19.27 16.90 -40.94
C ARG A 95 20.31 18.00 -40.76
N ALA A 96 20.62 18.69 -41.87
CA ALA A 96 21.75 19.61 -41.97
C ALA A 96 21.67 20.82 -41.00
N ASN A 97 20.47 21.20 -40.54
CA ASN A 97 20.27 22.31 -39.61
C ASN A 97 20.61 21.95 -38.15
N MET A 98 20.77 20.66 -37.83
CA MET A 98 21.14 20.24 -36.48
C MET A 98 22.59 20.59 -36.15
N LYS A 99 22.81 21.20 -34.98
CA LYS A 99 24.15 21.46 -34.43
C LYS A 99 24.50 20.38 -33.41
N TRP A 100 25.77 19.99 -33.39
CA TRP A 100 26.32 18.97 -32.51
C TRP A 100 27.64 19.49 -31.95
N LEU A 101 27.70 19.75 -30.64
CA LEU A 101 28.82 20.44 -30.00
C LEU A 101 29.29 19.66 -28.76
N PRO A 102 30.60 19.37 -28.62
CA PRO A 102 31.10 18.84 -27.36
C PRO A 102 31.12 19.97 -26.33
N MET A 103 30.35 19.83 -25.26
CA MET A 103 30.19 20.88 -24.26
C MET A 103 29.73 20.30 -22.92
N ASP A 104 30.29 20.85 -21.83
CA ASP A 104 29.86 20.55 -20.47
C ASP A 104 28.62 21.38 -20.12
N ALA A 105 27.52 20.72 -19.76
CA ALA A 105 26.26 21.38 -19.40
C ALA A 105 26.38 22.25 -18.13
N ARG A 106 27.40 22.04 -17.27
CA ARG A 106 27.69 22.89 -16.11
C ARG A 106 28.22 24.27 -16.51
N GLN A 107 28.79 24.39 -17.71
CA GLN A 107 29.42 25.61 -18.19
C GLN A 107 29.16 25.81 -19.69
N MET A 108 27.92 26.19 -20.03
CA MET A 108 27.54 26.41 -21.42
C MET A 108 28.09 27.75 -21.94
N THR A 109 28.57 27.77 -23.19
CA THR A 109 29.13 28.98 -23.83
C THR A 109 28.11 29.72 -24.71
N PHE A 110 26.82 29.45 -24.52
CA PHE A 110 25.71 30.10 -25.22
C PHE A 110 25.36 31.44 -24.60
N ASP A 111 24.72 32.30 -25.38
CA ASP A 111 24.24 33.61 -24.91
C ASP A 111 23.05 33.44 -23.95
N ASP A 112 22.88 34.43 -23.07
CA ASP A 112 21.71 34.50 -22.19
C ASP A 112 20.43 34.60 -23.02
N ASN A 113 19.37 33.93 -22.60
CA ASN A 113 18.06 33.94 -23.26
C ASN A 113 18.08 33.49 -24.74
N GLN A 114 19.08 32.70 -25.16
CA GLN A 114 19.20 32.22 -26.54
C GLN A 114 18.11 31.22 -26.92
N PHE A 115 17.81 30.25 -26.05
CA PHE A 115 16.94 29.13 -26.38
C PHE A 115 15.51 29.33 -25.89
N SER A 116 14.59 28.71 -26.62
CA SER A 116 13.18 28.66 -26.26
C SER A 116 12.79 27.39 -25.50
N VAL A 117 13.52 26.30 -25.74
CA VAL A 117 13.35 25.02 -25.07
C VAL A 117 14.71 24.47 -24.71
N VAL A 118 14.86 24.00 -23.48
CA VAL A 118 15.96 23.11 -23.09
C VAL A 118 15.35 21.76 -22.74
N LEU A 119 15.89 20.70 -23.32
CA LEU A 119 15.41 19.33 -23.15
C LEU A 119 16.53 18.47 -22.54
N ASP A 120 16.20 17.81 -21.44
CA ASP A 120 17.01 16.80 -20.78
C ASP A 120 16.28 15.47 -20.79
N LYS A 121 16.99 14.38 -21.09
CA LYS A 121 16.50 13.01 -20.93
C LYS A 121 17.54 12.15 -20.23
N GLY A 122 17.41 12.08 -18.91
CA GLY A 122 18.24 11.24 -18.05
C GLY A 122 19.64 11.77 -17.76
N THR A 123 20.05 12.95 -18.26
CA THR A 123 21.37 13.52 -17.92
C THR A 123 21.42 13.96 -16.47
N VAL A 124 20.36 14.64 -15.99
CA VAL A 124 20.28 15.03 -14.58
C VAL A 124 20.23 13.80 -13.68
N ASP A 125 19.48 12.76 -14.07
CA ASP A 125 19.40 11.51 -13.31
C ASP A 125 20.75 10.79 -13.25
N ALA A 126 21.51 10.77 -14.35
CA ALA A 126 22.85 10.19 -14.42
C ALA A 126 23.84 10.93 -13.51
N LEU A 127 23.82 12.26 -13.51
CA LEU A 127 24.74 13.07 -12.72
C LEU A 127 24.37 13.09 -11.23
N MET A 128 23.07 13.09 -10.90
CA MET A 128 22.58 13.13 -9.52
C MET A 128 22.53 11.74 -8.87
N SER A 129 23.63 10.99 -8.97
CA SER A 129 23.70 9.60 -8.51
C SER A 129 23.73 9.41 -6.98
N ASN A 130 24.06 10.47 -6.21
CA ASN A 130 24.04 10.48 -4.74
C ASN A 130 23.76 11.89 -4.19
N LYS A 131 23.81 12.04 -2.85
CA LYS A 131 23.56 13.30 -2.13
C LYS A 131 24.84 14.02 -1.65
N SER A 132 26.01 13.71 -2.22
CA SER A 132 27.24 14.43 -1.88
C SER A 132 27.14 15.91 -2.28
N GLU A 133 27.77 16.79 -1.51
CA GLU A 133 27.74 18.24 -1.76
C GLU A 133 28.22 18.60 -3.17
N GLN A 134 29.24 17.89 -3.67
CA GLN A 134 29.77 18.12 -5.02
C GLN A 134 28.75 17.75 -6.11
N VAL A 135 28.02 16.64 -5.95
CA VAL A 135 26.98 16.23 -6.91
C VAL A 135 25.84 17.25 -6.92
N VAL A 136 25.43 17.70 -5.74
CA VAL A 136 24.40 18.74 -5.61
C VAL A 136 24.84 20.05 -6.29
N SER A 137 26.07 20.50 -6.03
CA SER A 137 26.65 21.70 -6.65
C SER A 137 26.73 21.60 -8.17
N ASP A 138 27.11 20.45 -8.71
CA ASP A 138 27.15 20.21 -10.16
C ASP A 138 25.75 20.31 -10.79
N ILE A 139 24.72 19.75 -10.14
CA ILE A 139 23.33 19.87 -10.62
C ILE A 139 22.86 21.32 -10.55
N ASP A 140 23.15 22.03 -9.45
CA ASP A 140 22.81 23.45 -9.34
C ASP A 140 23.47 24.29 -10.44
N GLN A 141 24.72 23.99 -10.81
CA GLN A 141 25.38 24.64 -11.94
C GLN A 141 24.63 24.40 -13.26
N ILE A 142 24.21 23.16 -13.53
CA ILE A 142 23.42 22.84 -14.73
C ILE A 142 22.08 23.60 -14.71
N LEU A 143 21.35 23.56 -13.61
CA LEU A 143 20.05 24.24 -13.50
C LEU A 143 20.19 25.76 -13.64
N ASN A 144 21.26 26.35 -13.11
CA ASN A 144 21.58 27.77 -13.31
C ASN A 144 21.91 28.08 -14.78
N GLN A 145 22.65 27.21 -15.47
CA GLN A 145 22.91 27.37 -16.91
C GLN A 145 21.61 27.27 -17.71
N VAL A 146 20.73 26.32 -17.37
CA VAL A 146 19.40 26.18 -17.98
C VAL A 146 18.58 27.45 -17.82
N ASP A 147 18.52 28.01 -16.61
CA ASP A 147 17.84 29.29 -16.36
C ASP A 147 18.44 30.41 -17.22
N ARG A 148 19.77 30.53 -17.24
CA ARG A 148 20.48 31.59 -17.97
C ARG A 148 20.22 31.55 -19.48
N VAL A 149 20.33 30.39 -20.11
CA VAL A 149 20.19 30.27 -21.57
C VAL A 149 18.74 30.27 -22.04
N LEU A 150 17.77 30.01 -21.15
CA LEU A 150 16.35 30.05 -21.47
C LEU A 150 15.78 31.47 -21.45
N ARG A 151 15.14 31.86 -22.55
CA ARG A 151 14.37 33.09 -22.64
C ARG A 151 13.13 33.08 -21.74
N MET A 152 12.60 34.27 -21.45
CA MET A 152 11.26 34.39 -20.85
C MET A 152 10.21 33.66 -21.70
N THR A 153 9.28 32.96 -21.03
CA THR A 153 8.30 32.02 -21.62
C THR A 153 8.90 30.73 -22.21
N GLY A 154 10.23 30.58 -22.14
CA GLY A 154 10.92 29.35 -22.49
C GLY A 154 10.63 28.22 -21.50
N ARG A 155 10.93 26.98 -21.90
CA ARG A 155 10.56 25.77 -21.15
C ARG A 155 11.77 24.88 -20.97
N PHE A 156 12.05 24.49 -19.73
CA PHE A 156 12.90 23.35 -19.45
C PHE A 156 12.04 22.10 -19.34
N ILE A 157 12.35 21.07 -20.11
CA ILE A 157 11.66 19.78 -20.11
C ILE A 157 12.67 18.73 -19.66
N CYS A 158 12.45 18.11 -18.50
CA CYS A 158 13.30 17.06 -17.93
C CYS A 158 12.53 15.74 -17.93
N ILE A 159 13.01 14.76 -18.69
CA ILE A 159 12.49 13.39 -18.69
C ILE A 159 13.27 12.58 -17.65
N THR A 160 12.58 12.12 -16.62
CA THR A 160 13.20 11.56 -15.40
C THR A 160 12.38 10.43 -14.79
N LEU A 161 13.03 9.52 -14.05
CA LEU A 161 12.35 8.58 -13.14
C LEU A 161 11.91 9.24 -11.81
N ALA A 162 12.27 10.51 -11.62
CA ALA A 162 11.93 11.35 -10.49
C ALA A 162 12.25 10.69 -9.13
N GLN A 163 13.39 10.02 -9.01
CA GLN A 163 13.81 9.44 -7.72
C GLN A 163 13.74 10.50 -6.62
N LYS A 164 13.47 10.08 -5.37
CA LYS A 164 13.13 10.99 -4.26
C LYS A 164 14.00 12.25 -4.21
N HIS A 165 15.32 12.10 -4.27
CA HIS A 165 16.25 13.22 -4.19
C HIS A 165 16.25 14.11 -5.42
N ILE A 166 16.07 13.55 -6.61
CA ILE A 166 15.95 14.28 -7.89
C ILE A 166 14.66 15.10 -7.89
N LEU A 167 13.55 14.44 -7.54
CA LEU A 167 12.25 15.07 -7.42
C LEU A 167 12.28 16.25 -6.43
N GLU A 168 12.82 16.03 -5.23
CA GLU A 168 12.92 17.05 -4.19
C GLU A 168 13.79 18.22 -4.66
N HIS A 169 15.00 17.95 -5.18
CA HIS A 169 15.98 18.97 -5.51
C HIS A 169 15.58 19.86 -6.69
N ILE A 170 15.24 19.27 -7.84
CA ILE A 170 14.89 20.04 -9.05
C ILE A 170 13.62 20.87 -8.79
N SER A 171 12.62 20.28 -8.12
CA SER A 171 11.37 20.97 -7.84
C SER A 171 11.57 22.14 -6.88
N GLN A 172 12.38 21.96 -5.82
CA GLN A 172 12.73 23.05 -4.90
C GLN A 172 13.49 24.18 -5.59
N HIS A 173 14.47 23.85 -6.46
CA HIS A 173 15.24 24.84 -7.20
C HIS A 173 14.32 25.79 -8.00
N PHE A 174 13.41 25.24 -8.81
CA PHE A 174 12.51 26.06 -9.64
C PHE A 174 11.35 26.69 -8.87
N PHE A 175 10.85 26.04 -7.81
CA PHE A 175 9.78 26.61 -6.98
C PHE A 175 10.27 27.84 -6.19
N ASN A 176 11.47 27.78 -5.61
CA ASN A 176 12.01 28.82 -4.74
C ASN A 176 12.36 30.13 -5.49
N SER A 177 12.70 30.06 -6.78
CA SER A 177 13.01 31.25 -7.59
C SER A 177 11.78 32.07 -7.98
N LYS A 178 10.56 31.57 -7.70
CA LYS A 178 9.26 32.24 -7.96
C LYS A 178 9.04 32.74 -9.40
N SER A 179 9.82 32.21 -10.33
CA SER A 179 9.83 32.65 -11.74
C SER A 179 9.47 31.51 -12.69
N TRP A 180 8.77 30.50 -12.18
CA TRP A 180 8.49 29.27 -12.90
C TRP A 180 7.09 28.72 -12.61
N LEU A 181 6.43 28.25 -13.67
CA LEU A 181 5.28 27.38 -13.61
C LEU A 181 5.76 25.92 -13.73
N LEU A 182 5.38 25.08 -12.78
CA LEU A 182 5.84 23.69 -12.68
C LEU A 182 4.71 22.78 -13.17
N ARG A 183 4.98 21.97 -14.20
CA ARG A 183 4.03 20.98 -14.73
C ARG A 183 4.65 19.61 -14.77
N TYR A 184 4.01 18.64 -14.14
CA TYR A 184 4.51 17.26 -14.12
C TYR A 184 3.55 16.34 -14.86
N HIS A 185 4.06 15.66 -15.89
CA HIS A 185 3.31 14.69 -16.66
C HIS A 185 3.81 13.29 -16.34
N HIS A 186 2.92 12.40 -15.87
CA HIS A 186 3.20 10.96 -15.89
C HIS A 186 3.18 10.46 -17.34
N ILE A 187 4.27 9.84 -17.78
CA ILE A 187 4.43 9.29 -19.13
C ILE A 187 4.07 7.80 -19.12
N GLN A 188 3.20 7.41 -20.04
CA GLN A 188 2.97 6.01 -20.34
C GLN A 188 4.07 5.51 -21.27
N THR A 189 4.84 4.53 -20.79
CA THR A 189 5.94 3.94 -21.55
C THR A 189 5.60 2.53 -22.01
N SER A 190 6.03 2.18 -23.22
CA SER A 190 5.99 0.81 -23.74
C SER A 190 6.89 -0.14 -22.94
N LYS A 191 8.01 0.37 -22.41
CA LYS A 191 8.92 -0.34 -21.51
C LYS A 191 8.42 -0.30 -20.06
N SER A 192 8.60 -1.41 -19.35
CA SER A 192 8.22 -1.53 -17.93
C SER A 192 9.38 -1.13 -17.02
N PHE A 193 9.16 -0.12 -16.18
CA PHE A 193 10.12 0.35 -15.18
C PHE A 193 9.59 0.16 -13.76
N ALA A 194 10.50 0.01 -12.79
CA ALA A 194 10.14 -0.02 -11.38
C ALA A 194 9.59 1.32 -10.87
N LEU A 195 10.11 2.43 -11.40
CA LEU A 195 9.58 3.77 -11.17
C LEU A 195 8.93 4.28 -12.46
N PRO A 196 7.83 5.05 -12.36
CA PRO A 196 7.21 5.66 -13.52
C PRO A 196 8.12 6.75 -14.10
N VAL A 197 8.01 6.94 -15.42
CA VAL A 197 8.70 8.03 -16.13
C VAL A 197 7.83 9.28 -16.06
N PHE A 198 8.45 10.41 -15.76
CA PHE A 198 7.81 11.71 -15.79
C PHE A 198 8.48 12.63 -16.79
N ALA A 199 7.69 13.57 -17.34
CA ALA A 199 8.20 14.77 -17.97
C ALA A 199 7.88 15.96 -17.08
N PHE A 200 8.93 16.55 -16.49
CA PHE A 200 8.83 17.79 -15.72
C PHE A 200 9.05 18.97 -16.65
N VAL A 201 8.04 19.81 -16.75
CA VAL A 201 8.01 20.99 -17.62
C VAL A 201 8.00 22.23 -16.76
N PHE A 202 9.12 22.92 -16.71
CA PHE A 202 9.30 24.18 -16.01
C PHE A 202 9.20 25.31 -17.04
N THR A 203 8.17 26.14 -16.96
CA THR A 203 8.00 27.28 -17.87
C THR A 203 8.43 28.56 -17.18
N LYS A 204 9.40 29.29 -17.76
CA LYS A 204 9.94 30.52 -17.21
C LYS A 204 8.93 31.66 -17.34
N ILE A 205 8.32 32.05 -16.22
CA ILE A 205 7.31 33.11 -16.19
C ILE A 205 7.30 33.79 -14.82
N THR A 206 7.23 35.12 -14.82
CA THR A 206 7.13 35.88 -13.57
C THR A 206 5.73 35.70 -12.96
N MET A 207 5.66 35.15 -11.75
CA MET A 207 4.40 34.94 -11.04
C MET A 207 4.53 35.41 -9.58
N LYS A 208 3.45 35.93 -9.00
CA LYS A 208 3.44 36.30 -7.57
C LYS A 208 3.53 35.07 -6.66
N THR A 209 2.86 34.00 -7.07
CA THR A 209 2.80 32.72 -6.37
C THR A 209 3.14 31.61 -7.37
N PRO A 210 4.15 30.77 -7.11
CA PRO A 210 4.43 29.61 -7.95
C PRO A 210 3.22 28.68 -7.96
N LEU A 211 2.88 28.13 -9.12
CA LEU A 211 1.81 27.16 -9.29
C LEU A 211 2.42 25.83 -9.73
N ILE A 212 1.94 24.73 -9.15
CA ILE A 212 2.30 23.38 -9.55
C ILE A 212 1.05 22.70 -10.10
N GLU A 213 1.14 22.19 -11.34
CA GLU A 213 0.09 21.37 -11.94
C GLU A 213 0.61 19.97 -12.22
N ILE A 214 -0.12 18.93 -11.80
CA ILE A 214 0.28 17.53 -11.97
C ILE A 214 -0.79 16.82 -12.79
N GLN A 215 -0.36 16.12 -13.83
CA GLN A 215 -1.19 15.22 -14.61
C GLN A 215 -0.73 13.78 -14.35
N LEU A 216 -1.55 13.03 -13.62
CA LEU A 216 -1.33 11.61 -13.32
C LEU A 216 -2.23 10.73 -14.20
N TYR A 217 -1.65 9.67 -14.76
CA TYR A 217 -2.42 8.62 -15.43
C TYR A 217 -3.15 7.76 -14.38
N ASN A 218 -4.49 7.88 -14.34
CA ASN A 218 -5.51 7.05 -13.64
C ASN A 218 -6.73 7.87 -13.15
N ASN A 219 -6.77 9.20 -13.33
CA ASN A 219 -8.03 9.93 -13.20
C ASN A 219 -8.79 9.79 -14.51
N ALA A 220 -10.04 9.31 -14.43
CA ALA A 220 -10.93 8.99 -15.56
C ALA A 220 -11.10 10.11 -16.62
N ASP A 221 -10.57 11.30 -16.36
CA ASP A 221 -10.67 12.50 -17.21
C ASP A 221 -9.33 13.16 -17.59
N ASN A 222 -8.16 12.57 -17.27
CA ASN A 222 -6.85 13.23 -17.47
C ASN A 222 -6.73 14.64 -16.82
N ASN A 223 -7.55 14.91 -15.79
CA ASN A 223 -7.64 16.21 -15.13
C ASN A 223 -6.34 16.59 -14.41
N TRP A 224 -6.03 17.88 -14.44
CA TRP A 224 -4.90 18.46 -13.74
C TRP A 224 -5.20 18.63 -12.25
N LEU A 225 -4.34 18.06 -11.40
CA LEU A 225 -4.27 18.40 -9.99
C LEU A 225 -3.46 19.69 -9.83
N ARG A 226 -3.92 20.61 -8.98
CA ARG A 226 -3.25 21.89 -8.75
C ARG A 226 -2.85 22.03 -7.30
N PHE A 227 -1.63 22.49 -7.06
CA PHE A 227 -1.06 22.66 -5.73
C PHE A 227 -0.37 24.02 -5.62
N ASN A 228 -0.54 24.65 -4.46
CA ASN A 228 0.20 25.86 -4.07
C ASN A 228 1.31 25.55 -3.06
N ASP A 229 1.25 24.38 -2.41
CA ASP A 229 2.28 23.87 -1.53
C ASP A 229 3.12 22.80 -2.24
N LEU A 230 4.44 22.96 -2.19
CA LEU A 230 5.35 22.02 -2.84
C LEU A 230 5.33 20.66 -2.14
N THR A 231 5.22 20.61 -0.82
CA THR A 231 5.24 19.34 -0.06
C THR A 231 4.06 18.45 -0.44
N GLU A 232 2.85 19.02 -0.53
CA GLU A 232 1.65 18.34 -1.00
C GLU A 232 1.81 17.79 -2.43
N ALA A 233 2.33 18.62 -3.35
CA ALA A 233 2.61 18.21 -4.72
C ALA A 233 3.60 17.03 -4.79
N LEU A 234 4.70 17.10 -4.02
CA LEU A 234 5.70 16.04 -3.95
C LEU A 234 5.12 14.75 -3.35
N ASN A 235 4.24 14.86 -2.37
CA ASN A 235 3.56 13.71 -1.79
C ASN A 235 2.64 13.01 -2.80
N ALA A 236 1.91 13.76 -3.63
CA ALA A 236 1.08 13.18 -4.69
C ALA A 236 1.92 12.36 -5.69
N ILE A 237 3.09 12.85 -6.08
CA ILE A 237 4.02 12.11 -6.97
C ILE A 237 4.57 10.87 -6.26
N LYS A 238 4.98 10.98 -5.00
CA LYS A 238 5.47 9.84 -4.20
C LYS A 238 4.41 8.74 -4.10
N GLN A 239 3.13 9.08 -3.93
CA GLN A 239 2.03 8.11 -3.92
C GLN A 239 1.85 7.43 -5.28
N CYS A 240 1.93 8.20 -6.37
CA CYS A 240 1.93 7.63 -7.73
C CYS A 240 3.10 6.67 -7.94
N GLN A 241 4.31 7.06 -7.55
CA GLN A 241 5.52 6.23 -7.65
C GLN A 241 5.39 4.95 -6.83
N MET A 242 4.90 5.03 -5.60
CA MET A 242 4.68 3.86 -4.73
C MET A 242 3.69 2.89 -5.38
N THR A 243 2.61 3.42 -5.96
CA THR A 243 1.60 2.62 -6.66
C THR A 243 2.21 1.92 -7.88
N CYS A 244 2.94 2.65 -8.74
CA CYS A 244 3.64 2.10 -9.90
C CYS A 244 4.70 1.05 -9.50
N PHE A 245 5.47 1.30 -8.45
CA PHE A 245 6.45 0.36 -7.93
C PHE A 245 5.79 -0.92 -7.43
N ARG A 246 4.69 -0.82 -6.66
CA ARG A 246 3.93 -1.99 -6.22
C ARG A 246 3.38 -2.80 -7.39
N LYS A 247 2.86 -2.14 -8.44
CA LYS A 247 2.42 -2.79 -9.68
C LYS A 247 3.57 -3.50 -10.39
N TYR A 248 4.75 -2.87 -10.45
CA TYR A 248 5.93 -3.46 -11.06
C TYR A 248 6.45 -4.66 -10.26
N ASP A 249 6.61 -4.52 -8.95
CA ASP A 249 7.09 -5.58 -8.06
C ASP A 249 6.11 -6.76 -8.07
N PHE A 250 4.79 -6.47 -8.08
CA PHE A 250 3.76 -7.46 -8.33
C PHE A 250 4.06 -8.21 -9.64
N LYS A 251 4.10 -7.52 -10.79
CA LYS A 251 4.34 -8.17 -12.10
C LYS A 251 5.64 -8.99 -12.14
N GLN A 252 6.71 -8.57 -11.47
CA GLN A 252 8.00 -9.28 -11.48
C GLN A 252 8.06 -10.47 -10.53
N LYS A 253 7.43 -10.38 -9.36
CA LYS A 253 7.46 -11.43 -8.31
C LYS A 253 6.21 -12.30 -8.29
N PHE A 254 5.33 -12.18 -9.28
CA PHE A 254 4.06 -12.90 -9.34
C PHE A 254 4.21 -14.40 -9.66
N VAL A 255 4.79 -15.14 -8.73
CA VAL A 255 4.98 -16.60 -8.81
C VAL A 255 3.83 -17.33 -8.12
N ALA A 256 3.72 -18.64 -8.35
CA ALA A 256 2.66 -19.44 -7.74
C ALA A 256 2.75 -19.38 -6.20
N GLY A 257 1.62 -19.13 -5.53
CA GLY A 257 1.54 -19.05 -4.07
C GLY A 257 2.00 -17.73 -3.44
N SER A 258 2.47 -16.74 -4.21
CA SER A 258 2.87 -15.44 -3.66
C SER A 258 1.68 -14.55 -3.31
N GLU A 259 1.86 -13.65 -2.35
CA GLU A 259 0.93 -12.54 -2.07
C GLU A 259 1.65 -11.20 -1.99
N THR A 260 0.93 -10.12 -2.28
CA THR A 260 1.46 -8.75 -2.12
C THR A 260 1.59 -8.39 -0.65
N PRO A 261 2.44 -7.41 -0.30
CA PRO A 261 2.25 -6.63 0.91
C PRO A 261 0.84 -6.02 0.96
N VAL A 262 0.38 -5.67 2.16
CA VAL A 262 -0.93 -5.01 2.34
C VAL A 262 -0.93 -3.65 1.65
N ILE A 263 -1.97 -3.40 0.84
CA ILE A 263 -2.19 -2.15 0.12
C ILE A 263 -3.31 -1.40 0.83
N ASP A 264 -2.97 -0.34 1.55
CA ASP A 264 -3.96 0.55 2.16
C ASP A 264 -4.54 1.50 1.10
N LEU A 265 -5.86 1.66 1.12
CA LEU A 265 -6.62 2.56 0.25
C LEU A 265 -7.50 3.47 1.11
N TYR A 266 -7.53 4.76 0.77
CA TYR A 266 -8.16 5.82 1.56
C TYR A 266 -9.42 6.33 0.87
N ALA A 267 -10.34 6.92 1.63
CA ALA A 267 -11.53 7.54 1.07
C ALA A 267 -11.15 8.76 0.22
N GLU A 268 -11.87 8.99 -0.89
CA GLU A 268 -11.61 10.15 -1.78
C GLU A 268 -11.64 11.50 -1.02
N ASN A 269 -12.49 11.60 0.00
CA ASN A 269 -12.71 12.82 0.77
C ASN A 269 -11.91 12.88 2.09
N ASN A 270 -11.17 11.83 2.45
CA ASN A 270 -10.42 11.78 3.70
C ASN A 270 -9.18 10.89 3.57
N GLN A 271 -8.03 11.50 3.30
CA GLN A 271 -6.74 10.80 3.18
C GLN A 271 -6.14 10.35 4.52
N ASN A 272 -6.72 10.75 5.66
CA ASN A 272 -6.20 10.37 6.97
C ASN A 272 -6.80 9.05 7.47
N ASN A 273 -7.99 8.67 6.99
CA ASN A 273 -8.65 7.43 7.39
C ASN A 273 -8.61 6.39 6.28
N ARG A 274 -8.02 5.24 6.61
CA ARG A 274 -7.98 4.10 5.72
C ARG A 274 -9.40 3.55 5.56
N ARG A 275 -9.84 3.37 4.32
CA ARG A 275 -11.17 2.82 4.01
C ARG A 275 -11.10 1.35 3.60
N TYR A 276 -10.08 0.95 2.83
CA TYR A 276 -9.91 -0.44 2.43
C TYR A 276 -8.48 -0.91 2.64
N GLN A 277 -8.32 -2.22 2.81
CA GLN A 277 -7.05 -2.90 2.59
C GLN A 277 -7.21 -3.90 1.48
N MET A 278 -6.17 -4.04 0.65
CA MET A 278 -6.15 -5.02 -0.42
C MET A 278 -4.89 -5.89 -0.36
N ILE A 279 -5.07 -7.19 -0.54
CA ILE A 279 -3.98 -8.16 -0.71
C ILE A 279 -4.26 -8.94 -1.99
N VAL A 280 -3.33 -8.94 -2.94
CA VAL A 280 -3.47 -9.70 -4.17
C VAL A 280 -2.68 -10.99 -4.05
N VAL A 281 -3.36 -12.12 -4.22
CA VAL A 281 -2.82 -13.46 -3.97
C VAL A 281 -2.85 -14.27 -5.26
N ASN A 282 -1.71 -14.89 -5.58
CA ASN A 282 -1.62 -15.89 -6.65
C ASN A 282 -1.86 -17.27 -6.09
N SER A 283 -2.71 -18.05 -6.76
CA SER A 283 -2.91 -19.45 -6.41
C SER A 283 -1.63 -20.25 -6.61
N VAL A 284 -1.44 -21.29 -5.79
CA VAL A 284 -0.47 -22.35 -6.07
C VAL A 284 -0.81 -23.08 -7.38
N THR A 285 -2.10 -23.17 -7.74
CA THR A 285 -2.57 -23.86 -8.95
C THR A 285 -3.01 -22.87 -10.01
N LYS A 286 -2.55 -23.02 -11.26
CA LYS A 286 -3.01 -22.17 -12.37
C LYS A 286 -4.34 -22.68 -12.94
N TYR A 287 -5.34 -21.81 -13.01
CA TYR A 287 -6.66 -22.09 -13.56
C TYR A 287 -6.90 -21.30 -14.86
N ARG A 288 -6.91 -22.00 -16.00
CA ARG A 288 -6.95 -21.36 -17.35
C ARG A 288 -8.19 -20.50 -17.61
N ASN A 289 -9.35 -20.89 -17.09
CA ASN A 289 -10.63 -20.24 -17.43
C ASN A 289 -11.07 -19.16 -16.42
N LYS A 290 -10.31 -18.99 -15.34
CA LYS A 290 -10.64 -18.08 -14.23
C LYS A 290 -9.35 -17.39 -13.79
N PRO A 291 -8.86 -16.42 -14.57
CA PRO A 291 -7.53 -15.88 -14.37
C PRO A 291 -7.47 -14.89 -13.20
N PHE A 292 -8.51 -14.07 -12.99
CA PHE A 292 -8.51 -13.02 -11.99
C PHE A 292 -9.91 -12.74 -11.44
N ALA A 293 -10.00 -12.45 -10.15
CA ALA A 293 -11.21 -12.01 -9.45
C ALA A 293 -10.85 -11.05 -8.31
N ALA A 294 -11.84 -10.35 -7.78
CA ALA A 294 -11.78 -9.72 -6.48
C ALA A 294 -12.65 -10.49 -5.50
N PHE A 295 -12.29 -10.53 -4.22
CA PHE A 295 -13.07 -11.13 -3.14
C PHE A 295 -13.26 -10.09 -2.03
N ILE A 296 -14.50 -9.71 -1.77
CA ILE A 296 -14.85 -8.80 -0.67
C ILE A 296 -14.98 -9.62 0.60
N VAL A 297 -14.12 -9.31 1.58
CA VAL A 297 -14.09 -9.97 2.89
C VAL A 297 -15.13 -9.31 3.80
N PRO A 298 -16.07 -10.07 4.38
CA PRO A 298 -17.07 -9.52 5.31
C PRO A 298 -16.42 -8.87 6.54
N LYS A 299 -16.93 -7.73 6.98
CA LYS A 299 -16.48 -7.02 8.18
C LYS A 299 -16.56 -7.90 9.43
N SER A 300 -17.62 -8.70 9.54
CA SER A 300 -17.83 -9.62 10.67
C SER A 300 -16.79 -10.72 10.74
N ARG A 301 -16.13 -11.07 9.63
CA ARG A 301 -15.27 -12.27 9.53
C ARG A 301 -13.84 -11.98 9.11
N ASN A 302 -13.45 -10.70 8.97
CA ASN A 302 -12.14 -10.31 8.49
C ASN A 302 -10.94 -10.92 9.27
N LEU A 303 -11.16 -11.29 10.53
CA LEU A 303 -10.18 -11.95 11.39
C LEU A 303 -10.20 -13.48 11.33
N ASP A 304 -11.27 -14.10 10.82
CA ASP A 304 -11.33 -15.55 10.71
C ASP A 304 -10.10 -16.06 9.97
N TRP A 305 -9.57 -17.20 10.42
CA TRP A 305 -8.37 -17.81 9.85
C TRP A 305 -8.41 -17.89 8.32
N LEU A 306 -9.60 -18.16 7.77
CA LEU A 306 -9.86 -18.28 6.34
C LEU A 306 -9.52 -17.00 5.55
N TYR A 307 -9.70 -15.82 6.14
CA TYR A 307 -9.43 -14.54 5.48
C TYR A 307 -8.14 -13.89 5.98
N SER A 308 -7.79 -14.04 7.26
CA SER A 308 -6.65 -13.34 7.87
C SER A 308 -5.30 -13.99 7.57
N THR A 309 -5.27 -15.31 7.32
CA THR A 309 -4.01 -16.03 7.09
C THR A 309 -3.70 -16.29 5.62
N PRO A 310 -2.41 -16.39 5.22
CA PRO A 310 -2.03 -16.77 3.85
C PRO A 310 -2.59 -18.13 3.44
N ALA A 311 -2.58 -19.11 4.36
CA ALA A 311 -3.09 -20.46 4.12
C ALA A 311 -4.62 -20.46 3.88
N GLY A 312 -5.36 -19.70 4.69
CA GLY A 312 -6.80 -19.51 4.51
C GLY A 312 -7.15 -18.89 3.15
N ARG A 313 -6.44 -17.82 2.76
CA ARG A 313 -6.63 -17.19 1.44
C ARG A 313 -6.40 -18.18 0.30
N GLN A 314 -5.35 -19.01 0.38
CA GLN A 314 -5.12 -20.07 -0.62
C GLN A 314 -6.26 -21.08 -0.69
N GLN A 315 -6.87 -21.44 0.44
CA GLN A 315 -8.03 -22.34 0.48
C GLN A 315 -9.26 -21.73 -0.20
N ILE A 316 -9.53 -20.43 0.00
CA ILE A 316 -10.61 -19.71 -0.70
C ILE A 316 -10.35 -19.73 -2.22
N ILE A 317 -9.13 -19.39 -2.64
CA ILE A 317 -8.76 -19.33 -4.06
C ILE A 317 -8.92 -20.70 -4.73
N ALA A 318 -8.46 -21.76 -4.08
CA ALA A 318 -8.60 -23.13 -4.56
C ALA A 318 -10.06 -23.55 -4.72
N SER A 319 -10.92 -23.16 -3.77
CA SER A 319 -12.36 -23.44 -3.81
C SER A 319 -13.05 -22.67 -4.95
N ALA A 320 -12.72 -21.39 -5.13
CA ALA A 320 -13.28 -20.55 -6.19
C ALA A 320 -12.70 -20.87 -7.59
N LYS A 321 -11.56 -21.57 -7.62
CA LYS A 321 -10.79 -21.99 -8.81
C LYS A 321 -10.30 -20.81 -9.65
N TYR A 322 -9.78 -19.76 -9.00
CA TYR A 322 -9.16 -18.62 -9.68
C TYR A 322 -7.64 -18.70 -9.60
N THR A 323 -6.96 -18.24 -10.66
CA THR A 323 -5.48 -18.14 -10.65
C THR A 323 -5.04 -17.02 -9.72
N THR A 324 -5.75 -15.90 -9.71
CA THR A 324 -5.41 -14.74 -8.89
C THR A 324 -6.65 -14.13 -8.27
N VAL A 325 -6.56 -13.72 -7.01
CA VAL A 325 -7.66 -13.06 -6.30
C VAL A 325 -7.14 -11.85 -5.52
N ALA A 326 -7.78 -10.70 -5.71
CA ALA A 326 -7.60 -9.52 -4.87
C ALA A 326 -8.57 -9.58 -3.68
N PHE A 327 -8.07 -9.83 -2.48
CA PHE A 327 -8.85 -9.80 -1.24
C PHE A 327 -9.00 -8.36 -0.76
N ILE A 328 -10.24 -7.92 -0.55
CA ILE A 328 -10.61 -6.56 -0.15
C ILE A 328 -11.17 -6.62 1.26
N TYR A 329 -10.45 -6.03 2.21
CA TYR A 329 -10.85 -5.95 3.61
C TYR A 329 -11.45 -4.58 3.90
N LEU A 330 -12.66 -4.62 4.43
CA LEU A 330 -13.45 -3.46 4.85
C LEU A 330 -13.01 -3.04 6.26
N GLN A 331 -12.66 -1.77 6.45
CA GLN A 331 -12.30 -1.25 7.77
C GLN A 331 -13.52 -1.12 8.68
N SER A 332 -13.37 -1.50 9.95
CA SER A 332 -14.47 -1.64 10.90
C SER A 332 -15.15 -0.31 11.25
N ASP A 333 -14.37 0.77 11.31
CA ASP A 333 -14.76 2.15 11.64
C ASP A 333 -15.41 2.91 10.48
N GLU A 334 -15.46 2.32 9.29
CA GLU A 334 -16.04 2.92 8.09
C GLU A 334 -17.41 2.31 7.76
N GLU A 335 -18.31 3.12 7.20
CA GLU A 335 -19.62 2.70 6.74
C GLU A 335 -19.65 2.37 5.24
N TYR A 336 -20.39 1.32 4.90
CA TYR A 336 -20.60 0.83 3.54
C TYR A 336 -22.08 0.52 3.35
N ARG A 337 -22.67 1.05 2.28
CA ARG A 337 -24.10 0.92 1.98
C ARG A 337 -24.43 -0.49 1.49
N ASP A 338 -23.71 -0.96 0.48
CA ASP A 338 -23.96 -2.22 -0.20
C ASP A 338 -22.73 -2.69 -0.99
N LEU A 339 -22.74 -3.95 -1.44
CA LEU A 339 -21.64 -4.52 -2.22
C LEU A 339 -21.40 -3.75 -3.53
N GLU A 340 -22.42 -3.16 -4.14
CA GLU A 340 -22.28 -2.42 -5.40
C GLU A 340 -21.48 -1.13 -5.22
N GLN A 341 -21.68 -0.42 -4.10
CA GLN A 341 -20.84 0.70 -3.71
C GLN A 341 -19.38 0.27 -3.60
N VAL A 342 -19.10 -0.80 -2.84
CA VAL A 342 -17.73 -1.30 -2.64
C VAL A 342 -17.10 -1.70 -3.99
N LYS A 343 -17.84 -2.40 -4.85
CA LYS A 343 -17.37 -2.76 -6.20
C LYS A 343 -17.02 -1.53 -7.02
N SER A 344 -17.90 -0.53 -7.04
CA SER A 344 -17.67 0.72 -7.77
C SER A 344 -16.41 1.44 -7.29
N GLU A 345 -16.27 1.63 -5.97
CA GLU A 345 -15.10 2.30 -5.36
C GLU A 345 -13.79 1.52 -5.62
N MET A 346 -13.85 0.19 -5.61
CA MET A 346 -12.66 -0.67 -5.72
C MET A 346 -12.27 -1.05 -7.15
N THR A 347 -13.13 -0.83 -8.15
CA THR A 347 -12.91 -1.30 -9.53
C THR A 347 -11.58 -0.80 -10.10
N SER A 348 -11.28 0.50 -9.95
CA SER A 348 -10.03 1.09 -10.45
C SER A 348 -8.80 0.47 -9.77
N ALA A 349 -8.83 0.37 -8.44
CA ALA A 349 -7.74 -0.21 -7.66
C ALA A 349 -7.51 -1.70 -7.95
N VAL A 350 -8.56 -2.48 -8.23
CA VAL A 350 -8.42 -3.90 -8.59
C VAL A 350 -7.87 -4.06 -10.01
N LEU A 351 -8.33 -3.25 -10.96
CA LEU A 351 -7.85 -3.26 -12.36
C LEU A 351 -6.34 -2.98 -12.44
N ASP A 352 -5.85 -2.13 -11.57
CA ASP A 352 -4.45 -1.77 -11.42
C ASP A 352 -3.52 -2.97 -11.13
N PHE A 353 -4.06 -4.06 -10.58
CA PHE A 353 -3.34 -5.31 -10.30
C PHE A 353 -3.77 -6.48 -11.19
N LYS A 354 -4.52 -6.20 -12.27
CA LYS A 354 -4.86 -7.20 -13.28
C LYS A 354 -3.59 -7.73 -13.95
N PRO A 355 -3.41 -9.06 -14.07
CA PRO A 355 -2.31 -9.64 -14.83
C PRO A 355 -2.26 -9.11 -16.28
N VAL A 356 -1.06 -8.79 -16.78
CA VAL A 356 -0.83 -8.13 -18.10
C VAL A 356 -1.39 -8.93 -19.27
N ASN A 357 -1.52 -10.24 -19.11
CA ASN A 357 -1.92 -11.18 -20.16
C ASN A 357 -3.44 -11.18 -20.39
N LEU A 358 -4.20 -10.38 -19.63
CA LEU A 358 -5.66 -10.35 -19.67
C LEU A 358 -6.16 -9.11 -20.40
N SER A 359 -7.15 -9.31 -21.26
CA SER A 359 -7.81 -8.24 -22.02
C SER A 359 -8.28 -7.09 -21.13
N ASP A 360 -8.21 -5.86 -21.62
CA ASP A 360 -8.83 -4.68 -21.00
C ASP A 360 -10.37 -4.73 -21.01
N SER A 361 -10.96 -5.53 -21.89
CA SER A 361 -12.39 -5.80 -21.91
C SER A 361 -12.86 -6.85 -20.89
N LEU A 362 -11.95 -7.43 -20.10
CA LEU A 362 -12.30 -8.48 -19.13
C LEU A 362 -13.06 -7.86 -17.96
N GLN A 363 -14.33 -8.23 -17.80
CA GLN A 363 -15.06 -7.94 -16.57
C GLN A 363 -14.47 -8.74 -15.42
N ILE A 364 -14.01 -8.04 -14.39
CA ILE A 364 -13.47 -8.67 -13.19
C ILE A 364 -14.64 -9.09 -12.29
N PRO A 365 -14.81 -10.39 -12.02
CA PRO A 365 -15.84 -10.84 -11.12
C PRO A 365 -15.47 -10.45 -9.68
N PHE A 366 -16.40 -9.80 -8.99
CA PHE A 366 -16.34 -9.59 -7.55
C PHE A 366 -17.11 -10.70 -6.85
N LEU A 367 -16.40 -11.45 -6.02
CA LEU A 367 -16.89 -12.52 -5.18
C LEU A 367 -17.14 -11.98 -3.77
N SER A 368 -18.10 -12.56 -3.07
CA SER A 368 -18.30 -12.37 -1.63
C SER A 368 -18.79 -13.68 -1.03
N SER A 369 -18.77 -13.80 0.30
CA SER A 369 -19.57 -14.81 0.98
C SER A 369 -21.07 -14.48 0.88
N SER A 370 -21.94 -15.39 1.31
CA SER A 370 -23.39 -15.19 1.41
C SER A 370 -23.78 -14.01 2.31
N GLU A 371 -22.90 -13.61 3.23
CA GLU A 371 -23.08 -12.51 4.19
C GLU A 371 -22.86 -11.12 3.55
N GLY A 372 -22.32 -11.07 2.33
CA GLY A 372 -22.00 -9.83 1.64
C GLY A 372 -20.97 -8.97 2.37
N ILE A 373 -21.35 -7.76 2.79
CA ILE A 373 -20.47 -6.86 3.56
C ILE A 373 -20.28 -7.35 5.00
N GLY A 374 -21.19 -8.16 5.52
CA GLY A 374 -21.25 -8.51 6.93
C GLY A 374 -21.79 -7.36 7.79
N GLN A 375 -22.59 -7.69 8.81
CA GLN A 375 -23.16 -6.71 9.72
C GLN A 375 -22.40 -6.74 11.04
N VAL A 376 -21.97 -5.56 11.50
CA VAL A 376 -21.28 -5.38 12.77
C VAL A 376 -21.91 -4.21 13.51
N VAL A 377 -22.30 -4.43 14.77
CA VAL A 377 -22.86 -3.41 15.65
C VAL A 377 -21.94 -3.26 16.86
N VAL A 378 -21.24 -2.14 16.94
CA VAL A 378 -20.40 -1.82 18.10
C VAL A 378 -21.30 -1.56 19.31
N ARG A 379 -21.09 -2.32 20.37
CA ARG A 379 -21.83 -2.23 21.64
C ARG A 379 -21.14 -1.33 22.64
N GLU A 380 -19.83 -1.47 22.74
CA GLU A 380 -19.00 -0.61 23.58
C GLU A 380 -17.61 -0.49 22.95
N ARG A 381 -17.00 0.69 23.07
CA ARG A 381 -15.62 0.92 22.68
C ARG A 381 -14.93 1.78 23.72
N SER A 382 -13.73 1.37 24.13
CA SER A 382 -12.84 2.12 25.00
C SER A 382 -11.50 2.39 24.27
N ALA A 383 -10.50 2.89 24.99
CA ALA A 383 -9.14 3.04 24.47
C ALA A 383 -8.34 1.72 24.45
N SER A 384 -8.84 0.66 25.09
CA SER A 384 -8.15 -0.61 25.26
C SER A 384 -8.91 -1.80 24.66
N PHE A 385 -10.21 -1.66 24.38
CA PHE A 385 -11.03 -2.76 23.87
C PHE A 385 -12.23 -2.30 23.03
N ILE A 386 -12.79 -3.26 22.31
CA ILE A 386 -14.06 -3.14 21.58
C ILE A 386 -14.93 -4.37 21.79
N ILE A 387 -16.22 -4.13 21.99
CA ILE A 387 -17.27 -5.14 22.06
C ILE A 387 -18.22 -4.91 20.89
N GLU A 388 -18.43 -5.95 20.11
CA GLU A 388 -19.23 -5.86 18.90
C GLU A 388 -20.08 -7.12 18.70
N ASP A 389 -21.31 -6.90 18.22
CA ASP A 389 -22.20 -7.94 17.76
C ASP A 389 -22.02 -8.09 16.25
N CYS A 390 -21.68 -9.29 15.81
CA CYS A 390 -21.41 -9.62 14.43
C CYS A 390 -22.45 -10.63 13.93
N LEU A 391 -23.02 -10.35 12.76
CA LEU A 391 -23.89 -11.29 12.06
C LEU A 391 -23.05 -12.26 11.23
N TYR A 392 -23.29 -13.55 11.43
CA TYR A 392 -22.66 -14.66 10.74
C TYR A 392 -23.70 -15.42 9.91
N GLY A 393 -23.25 -15.90 8.75
CA GLY A 393 -24.03 -16.77 7.86
C GLY A 393 -25.30 -16.12 7.28
N SER A 394 -26.08 -16.96 6.59
CA SER A 394 -27.41 -16.62 6.08
C SER A 394 -28.52 -16.80 7.12
N ASP A 395 -28.23 -17.49 8.22
CA ASP A 395 -29.23 -17.98 9.17
C ASP A 395 -29.46 -17.01 10.33
N ASN A 396 -29.03 -15.76 10.16
CA ASN A 396 -29.20 -14.67 11.11
C ASN A 396 -28.54 -14.97 12.48
N GLU A 397 -27.43 -15.70 12.47
CA GLU A 397 -26.68 -16.07 13.67
C GLU A 397 -25.86 -14.88 14.16
N TRP A 398 -26.23 -14.34 15.32
CA TRP A 398 -25.49 -13.25 15.93
C TRP A 398 -24.47 -13.79 16.92
N LYS A 399 -23.26 -13.23 16.91
CA LYS A 399 -22.25 -13.49 17.94
C LYS A 399 -21.76 -12.19 18.53
N ARG A 400 -21.48 -12.19 19.82
CA ARG A 400 -20.83 -11.09 20.52
C ARG A 400 -19.37 -11.44 20.75
N ARG A 401 -18.48 -10.52 20.40
CA ARG A 401 -17.04 -10.68 20.63
C ARG A 401 -16.42 -9.51 21.35
N LEU A 402 -15.39 -9.81 22.15
CA LEU A 402 -14.51 -8.86 22.83
C LEU A 402 -13.12 -8.93 22.17
N ARG A 403 -12.57 -7.78 21.83
CA ARG A 403 -11.19 -7.64 21.31
C ARG A 403 -10.45 -6.55 22.06
N PHE A 404 -9.14 -6.73 22.21
CA PHE A 404 -8.27 -5.70 22.77
C PHE A 404 -7.59 -4.91 21.65
N ASP A 405 -7.47 -3.60 21.84
CA ASP A 405 -6.76 -2.72 20.90
C ASP A 405 -5.27 -3.03 20.85
N SER A 406 -4.70 -3.58 21.94
CA SER A 406 -3.31 -4.07 21.98
C SER A 406 -3.07 -5.29 21.08
N ASN A 407 -4.12 -6.05 20.75
CA ASN A 407 -4.03 -7.20 19.85
C ASN A 407 -5.32 -7.33 19.01
N PRO A 408 -5.50 -6.45 18.02
CA PRO A 408 -6.77 -6.32 17.29
C PRO A 408 -7.11 -7.53 16.43
N ASN A 409 -6.12 -8.40 16.16
CA ASN A 409 -6.27 -9.62 15.37
C ASN A 409 -6.67 -10.84 16.19
N LEU A 410 -6.76 -10.72 17.51
CA LEU A 410 -7.12 -11.80 18.41
C LEU A 410 -8.50 -11.54 19.04
N ILE A 411 -9.40 -12.50 18.87
CA ILE A 411 -10.67 -12.52 19.61
C ILE A 411 -10.38 -13.03 21.02
N GLN A 412 -10.69 -12.21 22.02
CA GLN A 412 -10.45 -12.53 23.42
C GLN A 412 -11.56 -13.45 23.96
N SER A 413 -12.83 -13.05 23.78
CA SER A 413 -14.01 -13.83 24.15
C SER A 413 -15.06 -13.72 23.05
N GLU A 414 -15.78 -14.81 22.79
CA GLU A 414 -16.87 -14.88 21.81
C GLU A 414 -18.01 -15.75 22.34
N ILE A 415 -19.25 -15.36 22.06
CA ILE A 415 -20.46 -16.10 22.43
C ILE A 415 -21.56 -15.90 21.39
N ASN A 416 -22.37 -16.94 21.15
CA ASN A 416 -23.58 -16.81 20.33
C ASN A 416 -24.63 -15.97 21.05
N LEU A 417 -25.49 -15.33 20.29
CA LEU A 417 -26.62 -14.56 20.78
C LEU A 417 -27.92 -15.17 20.27
N VAL A 418 -28.91 -15.24 21.15
CA VAL A 418 -30.28 -15.64 20.83
C VAL A 418 -31.25 -14.53 21.17
N SER A 419 -32.34 -14.41 20.42
CA SER A 419 -33.38 -13.42 20.72
C SER A 419 -34.17 -13.82 21.96
N ASN A 420 -34.29 -12.90 22.90
CA ASN A 420 -35.14 -13.04 24.07
C ASN A 420 -36.60 -13.00 23.63
N LYS A 421 -37.36 -14.05 23.91
CA LYS A 421 -38.77 -14.19 23.48
C LYS A 421 -39.71 -13.09 24.02
N THR A 422 -39.32 -12.40 25.09
CA THR A 422 -40.15 -11.37 25.75
C THR A 422 -39.78 -9.97 25.30
N THR A 423 -38.48 -9.65 25.21
CA THR A 423 -37.99 -8.30 24.91
C THR A 423 -37.51 -8.11 23.47
N ASN A 424 -37.35 -9.22 22.73
CA ASN A 424 -36.66 -9.30 21.43
C ASN A 424 -35.17 -8.93 21.46
N ASP A 425 -34.59 -8.63 22.62
CA ASP A 425 -33.17 -8.30 22.76
C ASP A 425 -32.29 -9.53 22.50
N LEU A 426 -31.11 -9.32 21.92
CA LEU A 426 -30.12 -10.36 21.74
C LEU A 426 -29.36 -10.60 23.06
N ILE A 427 -29.50 -11.81 23.60
CA ILE A 427 -28.88 -12.23 24.85
C ILE A 427 -27.86 -13.36 24.63
N PRO A 428 -26.83 -13.47 25.48
CA PRO A 428 -25.83 -14.52 25.40
C PRO A 428 -26.41 -15.93 25.52
N ASP A 429 -26.10 -16.80 24.56
CA ASP A 429 -26.45 -18.22 24.56
C ASP A 429 -25.26 -19.09 24.97
N TYR A 430 -25.46 -19.83 26.06
CA TYR A 430 -24.47 -20.76 26.60
C TYR A 430 -24.79 -22.22 26.26
N SER A 431 -25.77 -22.48 25.39
CA SER A 431 -26.09 -23.83 24.93
C SER A 431 -24.90 -24.45 24.19
N THR A 432 -24.17 -23.63 23.43
CA THR A 432 -22.94 -24.00 22.72
C THR A 432 -21.72 -23.22 23.23
N LEU A 433 -20.53 -23.60 22.77
CA LEU A 433 -19.28 -22.88 22.98
C LEU A 433 -18.60 -22.69 21.62
N GLU A 434 -18.15 -21.48 21.34
CA GLU A 434 -17.46 -21.17 20.07
C GLU A 434 -15.98 -21.56 20.09
N ASN A 435 -15.39 -21.69 21.29
CA ASN A 435 -14.01 -22.08 21.45
C ASN A 435 -13.90 -23.60 21.70
N ASP A 436 -13.29 -24.32 20.76
CA ASP A 436 -13.08 -25.78 20.85
C ASP A 436 -12.33 -26.18 22.12
N TYR A 437 -11.35 -25.37 22.58
CA TYR A 437 -10.63 -25.64 23.82
C TYR A 437 -11.56 -25.62 25.04
N HIS A 438 -12.47 -24.64 25.11
CA HIS A 438 -13.49 -24.61 26.17
C HIS A 438 -14.39 -25.86 26.09
N GLY A 439 -14.75 -26.27 24.88
CA GLY A 439 -15.55 -27.49 24.64
C GLY A 439 -14.85 -28.74 25.19
N VAL A 440 -13.57 -28.90 24.89
CA VAL A 440 -12.75 -30.02 25.37
C VAL A 440 -12.61 -30.01 26.89
N ILE A 441 -12.41 -28.86 27.52
CA ILE A 441 -12.33 -28.74 28.99
C ILE A 441 -13.63 -29.24 29.63
N VAL A 442 -14.77 -28.72 29.19
CA VAL A 442 -16.09 -29.09 29.74
C VAL A 442 -16.36 -30.58 29.51
N ALA A 443 -16.04 -31.11 28.33
CA ALA A 443 -16.22 -32.52 28.00
C ALA A 443 -15.31 -33.43 28.85
N GLY A 444 -14.06 -33.04 29.07
CA GLY A 444 -13.10 -33.75 29.91
C GLY A 444 -13.59 -33.85 31.36
N LEU A 445 -14.03 -32.74 31.95
CA LEU A 445 -14.60 -32.71 33.30
C LEU A 445 -15.86 -33.57 33.40
N LYS A 446 -16.79 -33.46 32.45
CA LYS A 446 -17.99 -34.29 32.43
C LYS A 446 -17.63 -35.78 32.40
N THR A 447 -16.67 -36.16 31.57
CA THR A 447 -16.22 -37.55 31.47
C THR A 447 -15.60 -38.04 32.77
N HIS A 448 -14.76 -37.21 33.41
CA HIS A 448 -14.17 -37.52 34.71
C HIS A 448 -15.22 -37.75 35.79
N PHE A 449 -16.16 -36.82 35.96
CA PHE A 449 -17.20 -36.89 36.99
C PHE A 449 -18.22 -38.01 36.75
N LEU A 450 -18.48 -38.36 35.50
CA LEU A 450 -19.25 -39.57 35.18
C LEU A 450 -18.50 -40.84 35.60
N ALA A 451 -17.19 -40.90 35.39
CA ALA A 451 -16.37 -42.06 35.74
C ALA A 451 -16.22 -42.25 37.27
N THR A 452 -16.33 -41.18 38.05
CA THR A 452 -16.27 -41.22 39.52
C THR A 452 -17.64 -41.37 40.19
N GLU A 453 -18.70 -41.64 39.40
CA GLU A 453 -20.10 -41.68 39.85
C GLU A 453 -20.60 -40.39 40.55
N ASN A 454 -19.83 -39.30 40.46
CA ASN A 454 -20.15 -38.00 41.01
C ASN A 454 -20.56 -37.04 39.89
N ALA A 455 -21.66 -37.34 39.20
CA ALA A 455 -22.11 -36.59 38.02
C ALA A 455 -22.43 -35.11 38.31
N GLN A 456 -22.57 -34.71 39.59
CA GLN A 456 -22.87 -33.36 40.04
C GLN A 456 -22.05 -33.01 41.29
N PRO A 457 -20.78 -32.60 41.11
CA PRO A 457 -19.90 -32.24 42.22
C PRO A 457 -20.43 -31.01 42.96
N THR A 458 -20.15 -30.96 44.26
CA THR A 458 -20.49 -29.84 45.15
C THR A 458 -19.27 -29.00 45.55
N ASP A 459 -18.11 -29.33 44.97
CA ASP A 459 -16.81 -28.78 45.33
C ASP A 459 -16.67 -27.29 44.96
N ASN A 460 -15.70 -26.62 45.58
CA ASN A 460 -15.33 -25.25 45.24
C ASN A 460 -14.33 -25.25 44.08
N TRP A 461 -14.69 -24.55 43.01
CA TRP A 461 -13.92 -24.45 41.78
C TRP A 461 -13.38 -23.03 41.64
N LEU A 462 -12.12 -22.93 41.26
CA LEU A 462 -11.45 -21.66 41.01
C LEU A 462 -11.08 -21.57 39.53
N LEU A 463 -11.47 -20.49 38.87
CA LEU A 463 -11.11 -20.17 37.49
C LEU A 463 -10.30 -18.87 37.48
N ILE A 464 -9.04 -18.96 37.05
CA ILE A 464 -8.14 -17.80 36.97
C ILE A 464 -8.11 -17.29 35.53
N GLY A 465 -8.41 -16.00 35.35
CA GLY A 465 -8.61 -15.36 34.06
C GLY A 465 -10.07 -15.47 33.62
N LEU A 466 -10.93 -14.63 34.20
CA LEU A 466 -12.37 -14.60 33.90
C LEU A 466 -12.64 -14.32 32.41
N GLY A 467 -11.91 -13.36 31.83
CA GLY A 467 -12.20 -12.93 30.46
C GLY A 467 -13.62 -12.37 30.34
N GLY A 468 -14.31 -12.71 29.24
CA GLY A 468 -15.74 -12.45 29.09
C GLY A 468 -16.64 -13.38 29.92
N GLY A 469 -16.10 -14.28 30.76
CA GLY A 469 -16.90 -15.17 31.61
C GLY A 469 -17.63 -16.31 30.90
N VAL A 470 -17.36 -16.52 29.61
CA VAL A 470 -18.08 -17.50 28.77
C VAL A 470 -17.88 -18.94 29.29
N LEU A 471 -16.64 -19.33 29.58
CA LEU A 471 -16.32 -20.64 30.13
C LEU A 471 -16.90 -20.79 31.54
N THR A 472 -16.77 -19.76 32.38
CA THR A 472 -17.29 -19.74 33.76
C THR A 472 -18.77 -20.10 33.79
N MET A 473 -19.58 -19.40 32.98
CA MET A 473 -21.00 -19.66 32.90
C MET A 473 -21.34 -21.02 32.28
N LYS A 474 -20.53 -21.52 31.34
CA LYS A 474 -20.73 -22.86 30.79
C LYS A 474 -20.46 -23.96 31.81
N LEU A 475 -19.45 -23.79 32.66
CA LEU A 475 -19.10 -24.72 33.73
C LEU A 475 -20.22 -24.79 34.76
N ILE A 476 -20.65 -23.64 35.31
CA ILE A 476 -21.71 -23.64 36.33
C ILE A 476 -23.06 -24.15 35.79
N ARG A 477 -23.39 -23.88 34.53
CA ARG A 477 -24.59 -24.46 33.88
C ARG A 477 -24.48 -25.95 33.62
N SER A 478 -23.26 -26.48 33.49
CA SER A 478 -23.02 -27.92 33.34
C SER A 478 -22.97 -28.65 34.68
N PHE A 479 -22.57 -27.96 35.75
CA PHE A 479 -22.41 -28.49 37.10
C PHE A 479 -23.08 -27.56 38.13
N PRO A 480 -24.42 -27.43 38.11
CA PRO A 480 -25.16 -26.47 38.93
C PRO A 480 -25.03 -26.63 40.45
N LYS A 481 -24.47 -27.75 40.93
CA LYS A 481 -24.20 -27.97 42.35
C LYS A 481 -22.82 -27.51 42.81
N ALA A 482 -21.89 -27.25 41.89
CA ALA A 482 -20.56 -26.78 42.20
C ALA A 482 -20.59 -25.29 42.56
N HIS A 483 -19.58 -24.82 43.29
CA HIS A 483 -19.42 -23.40 43.60
C HIS A 483 -18.25 -22.84 42.79
N LEU A 484 -18.53 -21.95 41.84
CA LEU A 484 -17.49 -21.45 40.93
C LEU A 484 -17.09 -20.01 41.26
N THR A 485 -15.80 -19.82 41.54
CA THR A 485 -15.18 -18.51 41.74
C THR A 485 -14.30 -18.17 40.54
N GLY A 486 -14.62 -17.09 39.84
CA GLY A 486 -13.79 -16.51 38.78
C GLY A 486 -12.92 -15.38 39.29
N ILE A 487 -11.64 -15.36 38.91
CA ILE A 487 -10.70 -14.28 39.24
C ILE A 487 -10.24 -13.59 37.97
N ASP A 488 -10.27 -12.26 37.98
CA ASP A 488 -9.60 -11.45 36.97
C ASP A 488 -8.79 -10.34 37.63
N ILE A 489 -7.65 -10.01 37.04
CA ILE A 489 -6.78 -8.94 37.54
C ILE A 489 -7.39 -7.56 37.24
N ASP A 490 -8.24 -7.48 36.21
CA ASP A 490 -8.85 -6.24 35.77
C ASP A 490 -10.33 -6.17 36.15
N SER A 491 -10.69 -5.15 36.95
CA SER A 491 -12.09 -4.88 37.30
C SER A 491 -12.98 -4.62 36.09
N GLU A 492 -12.44 -4.05 35.01
CA GLU A 492 -13.20 -3.83 33.78
C GLU A 492 -13.59 -5.15 33.11
N MET A 493 -12.76 -6.19 33.19
CA MET A 493 -13.11 -7.50 32.66
C MET A 493 -14.30 -8.12 33.39
N VAL A 494 -14.35 -7.97 34.71
CA VAL A 494 -15.51 -8.40 35.53
C VAL A 494 -16.76 -7.62 35.12
N ARG A 495 -16.67 -6.31 34.90
CA ARG A 495 -17.80 -5.48 34.43
C ARG A 495 -18.27 -5.91 33.03
N ILE A 496 -17.33 -6.17 32.12
CA ILE A 496 -17.62 -6.58 30.74
C ILE A 496 -18.32 -7.95 30.74
N ALA A 497 -17.81 -8.91 31.51
CA ALA A 497 -18.41 -10.24 31.62
C ALA A 497 -19.87 -10.16 32.09
N LYS A 498 -20.17 -9.31 33.08
CA LYS A 498 -21.54 -9.10 33.59
C LYS A 498 -22.43 -8.36 32.59
N THR A 499 -21.98 -7.20 32.14
CA THR A 499 -22.78 -6.28 31.31
C THR A 499 -23.06 -6.87 29.93
N TRP A 500 -22.03 -7.44 29.30
CA TRP A 500 -22.08 -7.78 27.88
C TRP A 500 -22.14 -9.28 27.62
N PHE A 501 -21.56 -10.10 28.48
CA PHE A 501 -21.59 -11.55 28.31
C PHE A 501 -22.61 -12.21 29.22
N GLY A 502 -23.26 -11.51 30.14
CA GLY A 502 -24.35 -12.06 30.94
C GLY A 502 -23.87 -13.03 32.03
N LEU A 503 -22.67 -12.79 32.57
CA LEU A 503 -22.19 -13.43 33.79
C LEU A 503 -23.17 -13.18 34.93
N ASP A 504 -23.57 -14.25 35.61
CA ASP A 504 -24.58 -14.21 36.67
C ASP A 504 -23.92 -14.34 38.05
N ASP A 505 -23.93 -13.25 38.81
CA ASP A 505 -23.39 -13.18 40.18
C ASP A 505 -24.20 -14.00 41.20
N THR A 506 -25.41 -14.44 40.84
CA THR A 506 -26.20 -15.34 41.70
C THR A 506 -25.74 -16.79 41.57
N LEU A 507 -25.05 -17.11 40.47
CA LEU A 507 -24.53 -18.45 40.18
C LEU A 507 -23.02 -18.55 40.38
N THR A 508 -22.31 -17.43 40.36
CA THR A 508 -20.84 -17.39 40.39
C THR A 508 -20.33 -16.31 41.34
N THR A 509 -19.18 -16.57 41.95
CA THR A 509 -18.44 -15.55 42.71
C THR A 509 -17.37 -14.94 41.81
N CYS A 510 -17.23 -13.62 41.78
CA CYS A 510 -16.19 -12.95 41.01
C CYS A 510 -15.30 -12.10 41.91
N ILE A 511 -13.99 -12.27 41.79
CA ILE A 511 -12.99 -11.56 42.60
C ILE A 511 -12.07 -10.79 41.65
N VAL A 512 -11.85 -9.51 41.94
CA VAL A 512 -10.83 -8.70 41.27
C VAL A 512 -9.54 -8.82 42.06
N ASP A 513 -8.63 -9.67 41.60
CA ASP A 513 -7.33 -9.89 42.23
C ASP A 513 -6.34 -10.46 41.20
N ASP A 514 -5.05 -10.36 41.52
CA ASP A 514 -4.01 -11.09 40.80
C ASP A 514 -4.14 -12.58 41.14
N GLY A 515 -4.49 -13.40 40.14
CA GLY A 515 -4.74 -14.83 40.35
C GLY A 515 -3.55 -15.58 40.96
N ILE A 516 -2.31 -15.18 40.65
CA ILE A 516 -1.11 -15.79 41.23
C ILE A 516 -1.01 -15.43 42.71
N LYS A 517 -1.21 -14.16 43.07
CA LYS A 517 -1.17 -13.72 44.47
C LYS A 517 -2.31 -14.33 45.28
N TYR A 518 -3.49 -14.43 44.69
CA TYR A 518 -4.64 -15.07 45.32
C TYR A 518 -4.36 -16.53 45.67
N LEU A 519 -3.79 -17.29 44.72
CA LEU A 519 -3.38 -18.67 44.96
C LEU A 519 -2.34 -18.78 46.09
N GLN A 520 -1.30 -17.95 46.06
CA GLN A 520 -0.27 -17.93 47.10
C GLN A 520 -0.88 -17.73 48.49
N LYS A 521 -1.81 -16.78 48.61
CA LYS A 521 -2.53 -16.52 49.85
C LYS A 521 -3.38 -17.71 50.30
N GLN A 522 -4.11 -18.37 49.40
CA GLN A 522 -4.94 -19.54 49.73
C GLN A 522 -4.11 -20.74 50.21
N VAL A 523 -2.92 -20.94 49.62
CA VAL A 523 -1.98 -21.99 50.03
C VAL A 523 -1.40 -21.70 51.42
N GLU A 524 -1.03 -20.45 51.69
CA GLU A 524 -0.56 -20.02 53.01
C GLU A 524 -1.64 -20.16 54.10
N GLU A 525 -2.91 -19.95 53.75
CA GLU A 525 -4.07 -20.06 54.63
C GLU A 525 -4.59 -21.52 54.82
N LYS A 526 -3.97 -22.54 54.19
CA LYS A 526 -4.32 -23.98 54.27
C LYS A 526 -5.79 -24.32 53.95
N SER A 527 -6.36 -23.76 52.88
CA SER A 527 -7.67 -24.20 52.38
C SER A 527 -7.51 -25.50 51.56
N ASN A 528 -8.00 -26.64 52.08
CA ASN A 528 -7.81 -27.97 51.48
C ASN A 528 -8.89 -28.40 50.46
N ASP A 529 -9.83 -27.52 50.10
CA ASP A 529 -11.07 -27.89 49.38
C ASP A 529 -11.17 -27.31 47.95
N ILE A 530 -10.06 -26.89 47.32
CA ILE A 530 -10.07 -26.31 45.95
C ILE A 530 -9.68 -27.36 44.93
N LEU A 531 -10.59 -27.66 44.00
CA LEU A 531 -10.28 -28.43 42.79
C LEU A 531 -9.69 -27.44 41.76
N GLU A 532 -8.36 -27.49 41.58
CA GLU A 532 -7.64 -26.60 40.66
C GLU A 532 -7.88 -26.98 39.19
N ILE A 533 -8.37 -26.04 38.41
CA ILE A 533 -8.40 -26.13 36.95
C ILE A 533 -7.68 -24.90 36.41
N GLU A 534 -6.36 -24.98 36.26
CA GLU A 534 -5.55 -23.94 35.62
C GLU A 534 -5.53 -24.11 34.09
N PHE A 535 -5.66 -23.02 33.33
CA PHE A 535 -4.92 -22.85 32.08
C PHE A 535 -4.53 -21.39 31.84
N TYR A 536 -3.22 -21.16 31.68
CA TYR A 536 -2.63 -19.90 31.25
C TYR A 536 -2.89 -19.64 29.76
N ARG A 537 -3.24 -18.39 29.42
CA ARG A 537 -2.84 -17.80 28.13
C ARG A 537 -1.88 -16.65 28.41
N VAL A 538 -0.59 -16.99 28.54
CA VAL A 538 0.49 -16.00 28.52
C VAL A 538 0.50 -15.38 27.12
N ILE A 539 0.03 -14.14 27.01
CA ILE A 539 0.50 -13.26 25.95
C ILE A 539 1.77 -12.64 26.52
N ASP A 540 2.91 -13.10 26.02
CA ASP A 540 4.19 -12.45 26.26
C ASP A 540 4.08 -10.99 25.75
N SER A 541 3.94 -10.04 26.67
CA SER A 541 4.26 -8.64 26.40
C SER A 541 5.68 -8.38 26.88
N HIS A 542 6.64 -8.93 26.13
CA HIS A 542 8.02 -8.47 26.13
C HIS A 542 8.29 -7.75 24.81
N SER A 543 8.03 -6.44 24.81
CA SER A 543 8.78 -5.43 24.06
C SER A 543 8.56 -4.07 24.70
#